data_AF-A0A232EQD6-F1
#
_entry.id   AF-A0A232EQD6-F1
#
_cell.length_a   1.000
_cell.length_b   1.000
_cell.length_c   1.000
_cell.angle_alpha   90.00
_cell.angle_beta   90.00
_cell.angle_gamma   90.00
#
_symmetry.space_group_name_H-M   'P 1'
#
loop_
_entity.id
_entity.type
_entity.pdbx_description
1 polymer ?
#
loop_
_entity_poly.entity_id
_entity_poly.type
_entity_poly.pdbx_seq_one_letter_code
_entity_poly.pdbx_strand_id
1 'polypeptide(L)'
;MRKAENFVVVKDYTAEGESAGFSVSVGDIVEAIEFAADNSKALVRKVDGKQGWLPMSILMQTALSEDTSTGQHKPEDSRFRREAVVKELVETEEEFGRDLQLVVERYLKPLDNPSVPRAVRDNKDIIFTNLKQIAEFHNTVLIEGVKYYADQPRMLGKTFLRLERDFDKHVAYCRDEPVAQDFLQSNNQVREYFEVR
;
A
#
# COMPACT_ATOMS: atom_id res chain seq x y z
N MET A 1 25.59 15.06 -17.05
CA MET A 1 24.25 15.45 -16.53
C MET A 1 23.81 14.38 -15.55
N ARG A 2 23.30 14.77 -14.37
CA ARG A 2 22.70 13.81 -13.42
C ARG A 2 21.38 13.29 -14.00
N LYS A 3 21.04 12.02 -13.72
CA LYS A 3 19.82 11.35 -14.20
C LYS A 3 18.60 11.94 -13.52
N ALA A 4 17.45 11.93 -14.21
CA ALA A 4 16.16 12.33 -13.66
C ALA A 4 15.63 11.23 -12.73
N GLU A 5 15.37 11.57 -11.47
CA GLU A 5 14.82 10.64 -10.49
C GLU A 5 13.33 10.91 -10.28
N ASN A 6 12.49 9.92 -10.56
CA ASN A 6 11.04 10.02 -10.37
C ASN A 6 10.64 9.55 -8.98
N PHE A 7 9.85 10.38 -8.29
CA PHE A 7 9.32 10.11 -6.95
C PHE A 7 7.80 10.10 -6.94
N VAL A 8 7.23 9.27 -6.09
CA VAL A 8 5.81 9.31 -5.72
C VAL A 8 5.67 10.10 -4.43
N VAL A 9 4.74 11.04 -4.42
CA VAL A 9 4.39 11.81 -3.23
C VAL A 9 3.58 10.91 -2.29
N VAL A 10 4.06 10.72 -1.06
CA VAL A 10 3.40 9.88 -0.04
C VAL A 10 2.64 10.68 1.01
N LYS A 11 2.67 12.02 0.94
CA LYS A 11 1.91 12.91 1.81
C LYS A 11 1.52 14.19 1.09
N ASP A 12 0.27 14.62 1.23
CA ASP A 12 -0.19 15.92 0.73
C ASP A 12 0.69 17.04 1.27
N TYR A 13 1.08 17.95 0.39
CA TYR A 13 1.96 19.07 0.76
C TYR A 13 1.66 20.29 -0.09
N THR A 14 1.59 21.44 0.56
CA THR A 14 1.56 22.74 -0.10
C THR A 14 2.85 23.46 0.24
N ALA A 15 3.61 23.83 -0.79
CA ALA A 15 4.88 24.49 -0.62
C ALA A 15 4.68 25.93 -0.12
N GLU A 16 5.55 26.30 0.82
CA GLU A 16 5.58 27.63 1.42
C GLU A 16 6.78 28.43 0.89
N GLY A 17 6.73 29.77 1.01
CA GLY A 17 7.85 30.64 0.62
C GLY A 17 7.98 30.82 -0.90
N GLU A 18 9.20 30.66 -1.45
CA GLU A 18 9.51 30.91 -2.87
C GLU A 18 8.80 29.98 -3.85
N SER A 19 8.20 28.89 -3.36
CA SER A 19 7.35 27.97 -4.13
C SER A 19 5.86 28.08 -3.76
N ALA A 20 5.44 29.20 -3.14
CA ALA A 20 4.05 29.42 -2.75
C ALA A 20 3.09 29.25 -3.95
N GLY A 21 2.16 28.31 -3.82
CA GLY A 21 1.20 27.94 -4.88
C GLY A 21 1.51 26.61 -5.59
N PHE A 22 2.62 25.96 -5.26
CA PHE A 22 2.88 24.57 -5.65
C PHE A 22 2.29 23.63 -4.59
N SER A 23 1.34 22.78 -4.97
CA SER A 23 0.83 21.73 -4.10
C SER A 23 0.93 20.37 -4.78
N VAL A 24 1.10 19.34 -3.97
CA VAL A 24 1.07 17.94 -4.37
C VAL A 24 0.10 17.17 -3.50
N SER A 25 -0.51 16.14 -4.09
CA SER A 25 -1.34 15.18 -3.40
C SER A 25 -0.67 13.81 -3.36
N VAL A 26 -1.05 12.99 -2.37
CA VAL A 26 -0.64 11.58 -2.31
C VAL A 26 -0.89 10.90 -3.65
N GLY A 27 0.13 10.23 -4.19
CA GLY A 27 0.08 9.55 -5.48
C GLY A 27 0.56 10.39 -6.66
N ASP A 28 0.78 11.70 -6.51
CA ASP A 28 1.41 12.52 -7.55
C ASP A 28 2.81 11.98 -7.87
N ILE A 29 3.12 11.82 -9.16
CA ILE A 29 4.48 11.51 -9.63
C ILE A 29 5.18 12.82 -9.98
N VAL A 30 6.37 13.01 -9.42
CA VAL A 30 7.19 14.21 -9.63
C VAL A 30 8.63 13.83 -10.00
N GLU A 31 9.24 14.62 -10.88
CA GLU A 31 10.62 14.44 -11.32
C GLU A 31 11.55 15.33 -10.48
N ALA A 32 12.54 14.79 -9.78
CA ALA A 32 13.53 15.58 -9.07
C ALA A 32 14.51 16.23 -10.06
N ILE A 33 14.61 17.55 -9.96
CA ILE A 33 15.51 18.39 -10.77
C ILE A 33 16.80 18.66 -10.00
N GLU A 34 16.68 19.01 -8.72
CA GLU A 34 17.79 19.42 -7.86
C GLU A 34 17.53 18.99 -6.41
N PHE A 35 18.59 18.69 -5.67
CA PHE A 35 18.53 18.38 -4.24
C PHE A 35 19.22 19.49 -3.47
N ALA A 36 18.65 19.86 -2.32
CA ALA A 36 19.29 20.77 -1.39
C ALA A 36 20.63 20.18 -0.91
N ALA A 37 21.57 21.04 -0.52
CA ALA A 37 22.92 20.61 -0.12
C ALA A 37 22.94 19.63 1.07
N ASP A 38 21.94 19.71 1.94
CA ASP A 38 21.74 18.83 3.10
C ASP A 38 20.85 17.61 2.79
N ASN A 39 20.41 17.46 1.54
CA ASN A 39 19.47 16.44 1.08
C ASN A 39 18.14 16.42 1.85
N SER A 40 17.74 17.54 2.47
CA SER A 40 16.48 17.63 3.22
C SER A 40 15.28 17.87 2.30
N LYS A 41 15.51 18.47 1.13
CA LYS A 41 14.49 18.82 0.14
C LYS A 41 14.98 18.54 -1.29
N ALA A 42 14.04 18.30 -2.19
CA ALA A 42 14.26 18.28 -3.62
C ALA A 42 13.38 19.30 -4.33
N LEU A 43 13.94 20.00 -5.32
CA LEU A 43 13.17 20.77 -6.29
C LEU A 43 12.62 19.77 -7.30
N VAL A 44 11.30 19.68 -7.40
CA VAL A 44 10.64 18.70 -8.26
C VAL A 44 9.85 19.38 -9.37
N ARG A 45 9.54 18.63 -10.43
CA ARG A 45 8.66 19.02 -11.54
C ARG A 45 7.44 18.10 -11.62
N LYS A 46 6.26 18.70 -11.76
CA LYS A 46 5.04 17.98 -12.13
C LYS A 46 4.93 17.77 -13.64
N VAL A 47 4.04 16.86 -14.05
CA VAL A 47 3.70 16.62 -15.47
C VAL A 47 3.16 17.89 -16.15
N ASP A 48 2.49 18.78 -15.42
CA ASP A 48 2.02 20.08 -15.92
C ASP A 48 3.13 21.14 -16.07
N GLY A 49 4.38 20.75 -15.78
CA GLY A 49 5.56 21.60 -15.89
C GLY A 49 5.83 22.50 -14.67
N LYS A 50 4.91 22.56 -13.70
CA LYS A 50 5.12 23.37 -12.49
C LYS A 50 6.21 22.77 -11.61
N GLN A 51 6.94 23.65 -10.93
CA GLN A 51 8.06 23.29 -10.09
C GLN A 51 7.88 23.82 -8.67
N GLY A 52 8.43 23.09 -7.71
CA GLY A 52 8.43 23.50 -6.32
C GLY A 52 9.30 22.61 -5.44
N TRP A 53 9.72 23.14 -4.30
CA TRP A 53 10.52 22.41 -3.32
C TRP A 53 9.64 21.53 -2.44
N LEU A 54 10.01 20.24 -2.32
CA LEU A 54 9.36 19.27 -1.46
C LEU A 54 10.36 18.66 -0.47
N PRO A 55 9.95 18.40 0.79
CA PRO A 55 10.74 17.62 1.73
C PRO A 55 11.03 16.21 1.21
N MET A 56 12.25 15.71 1.39
CA MET A 56 12.57 14.32 1.00
C MET A 56 11.75 13.29 1.77
N SER A 57 11.29 13.63 2.99
CA SER A 57 10.47 12.75 3.83
C SER A 57 9.07 12.45 3.25
N ILE A 58 8.63 13.20 2.24
CA ILE A 58 7.35 12.97 1.56
C ILE A 58 7.51 12.38 0.16
N LEU A 59 8.75 12.05 -0.23
CA LEU A 59 9.10 11.51 -1.54
C LEU A 59 9.53 10.06 -1.40
N MET A 60 8.82 9.16 -2.07
CA MET A 60 9.20 7.76 -2.22
C MET A 60 9.81 7.56 -3.60
N GLN A 61 11.06 7.09 -3.66
CA GLN A 61 11.71 6.81 -4.93
C GLN A 61 10.95 5.70 -5.65
N THR A 62 10.55 5.95 -6.90
CA THR A 62 9.93 4.91 -7.72
C THR A 62 11.01 3.93 -8.18
N ALA A 63 10.67 2.65 -8.27
CA ALA A 63 11.52 1.65 -8.94
C ALA A 63 11.75 1.96 -10.45
N LEU A 64 11.12 3.03 -10.97
CA LEU A 64 11.12 3.47 -12.35
C LEU A 64 12.09 4.63 -12.65
N SER A 65 13.00 5.00 -11.74
CA SER A 65 14.03 6.02 -12.03
C SER A 65 14.78 5.67 -13.33
N GLU A 66 14.58 6.49 -14.36
CA GLU A 66 15.01 6.18 -15.73
C GLU A 66 16.50 6.45 -15.94
N ASP A 67 17.20 5.47 -16.51
CA ASP A 67 18.47 5.68 -17.21
C ASP A 67 18.19 6.25 -18.61
N THR A 68 17.95 7.56 -18.73
CA THR A 68 17.65 8.22 -20.02
C THR A 68 18.89 8.78 -20.75
N SER A 69 20.11 8.48 -20.32
CA SER A 69 21.33 9.13 -20.87
C SER A 69 21.86 8.54 -22.19
N THR A 70 21.27 7.49 -22.75
CA THR A 70 21.63 7.02 -24.10
C THR A 70 20.36 6.58 -24.83
N GLY A 71 20.16 7.07 -26.05
CA GLY A 71 19.05 6.69 -26.94
C GLY A 71 19.12 5.24 -27.44
N GLN A 72 19.49 4.30 -26.57
CA GLN A 72 19.56 2.85 -26.81
C GLN A 72 19.02 2.12 -25.57
N HIS A 73 17.74 2.29 -25.25
CA HIS A 73 17.06 1.30 -24.40
C HIS A 73 16.94 0.02 -25.21
N LYS A 74 17.64 -1.05 -24.80
CA LYS A 74 17.32 -2.37 -25.31
C LYS A 74 15.91 -2.72 -24.80
N PRO A 75 14.96 -3.10 -25.67
CA PRO A 75 13.62 -3.52 -25.26
C PRO A 75 13.62 -4.60 -24.15
N GLU A 76 14.71 -5.39 -24.10
CA GLU A 76 14.94 -6.45 -23.12
C GLU A 76 15.04 -5.94 -21.67
N ASP A 77 15.68 -4.79 -21.43
CA ASP A 77 15.84 -4.24 -20.05
C ASP A 77 14.51 -3.71 -19.49
N SER A 78 13.65 -3.16 -20.36
CA SER A 78 12.32 -2.70 -19.96
C SER A 78 11.36 -3.86 -19.71
N ARG A 79 11.52 -4.94 -20.49
CA ARG A 79 10.76 -6.17 -20.31
C ARG A 79 11.14 -6.88 -19.00
N PHE A 80 12.43 -7.06 -18.75
CA PHE A 80 12.93 -7.71 -17.53
C PHE A 80 12.52 -6.96 -16.26
N ARG A 81 12.63 -5.63 -16.25
CA ARG A 81 12.16 -4.80 -15.13
C ARG A 81 10.66 -4.98 -14.85
N ARG A 82 9.85 -5.05 -15.92
CA ARG A 82 8.41 -5.27 -15.78
C ARG A 82 8.09 -6.65 -15.24
N GLU A 83 8.78 -7.68 -15.71
CA GLU A 83 8.65 -9.04 -15.19
C GLU A 83 9.05 -9.11 -13.71
N ALA A 84 10.11 -8.41 -13.30
CA ALA A 84 10.52 -8.32 -11.90
C ALA A 84 9.45 -7.67 -11.00
N VAL A 85 8.86 -6.54 -11.41
CA VAL A 85 7.79 -5.87 -10.65
C VAL A 85 6.55 -6.75 -10.51
N VAL A 86 6.15 -7.45 -11.57
CA VAL A 86 4.99 -8.35 -11.50
C VAL A 86 5.28 -9.56 -10.62
N LYS A 87 6.50 -10.09 -10.67
CA LYS A 87 6.94 -11.16 -9.79
C LYS A 87 6.90 -10.72 -8.31
N GLU A 88 7.46 -9.55 -8.00
CA GLU A 88 7.41 -8.96 -6.66
C GLU A 88 5.96 -8.78 -6.18
N LEU A 89 5.06 -8.27 -7.05
CA LEU A 89 3.64 -8.13 -6.72
C LEU A 89 2.99 -9.48 -6.35
N VAL A 90 3.29 -10.55 -7.08
CA VAL A 90 2.77 -11.89 -6.74
C VAL A 90 3.33 -12.34 -5.39
N GLU A 91 4.65 -12.25 -5.19
CA GLU A 91 5.31 -12.74 -3.97
C GLU A 91 4.79 -12.01 -2.72
N THR A 92 4.70 -10.68 -2.79
CA THR A 92 4.19 -9.83 -1.71
C THR A 92 2.70 -10.06 -1.44
N GLU A 93 1.88 -10.28 -2.47
CA GLU A 93 0.46 -10.60 -2.32
C GLU A 93 0.24 -11.97 -1.67
N GLU A 94 1.04 -12.98 -2.04
CA GLU A 94 0.98 -14.29 -1.36
C GLU A 94 1.39 -14.20 0.11
N GLU A 95 2.39 -13.39 0.44
CA GLU A 95 2.81 -13.14 1.82
C GLU A 95 1.70 -12.45 2.62
N PHE A 96 1.15 -11.37 2.08
CA PHE A 96 0.04 -10.65 2.68
C PHE A 96 -1.18 -11.56 2.91
N GLY A 97 -1.54 -12.37 1.91
CA GLY A 97 -2.63 -13.34 2.03
C GLY A 97 -2.39 -14.38 3.13
N ARG A 98 -1.15 -14.90 3.26
CA ARG A 98 -0.76 -15.83 4.33
C ARG A 98 -0.89 -15.21 5.71
N ASP A 99 -0.45 -13.97 5.88
CA ASP A 99 -0.52 -13.28 7.17
C ASP A 99 -1.97 -13.00 7.59
N LEU A 100 -2.81 -12.56 6.66
CA LEU A 100 -4.25 -12.42 6.91
C LEU A 100 -4.88 -13.76 7.32
N GLN A 101 -4.55 -14.84 6.62
CA GLN A 101 -5.07 -16.15 6.94
C GLN A 101 -4.58 -16.61 8.32
N LEU A 102 -3.34 -16.32 8.70
CA LEU A 102 -2.80 -16.63 10.01
C LEU A 102 -3.63 -15.97 11.12
N VAL A 103 -4.01 -14.70 10.95
CA VAL A 103 -4.87 -14.00 11.92
C VAL A 103 -6.23 -14.68 12.02
N VAL A 104 -6.84 -15.02 10.89
CA VAL A 104 -8.14 -15.71 10.85
C VAL A 104 -8.08 -17.07 11.54
N GLU A 105 -7.08 -17.90 11.24
CA GLU A 105 -6.94 -19.24 11.80
C GLU A 105 -6.60 -19.24 13.29
N ARG A 106 -5.68 -18.37 13.72
CA ARG A 106 -5.18 -18.37 15.10
C ARG A 106 -6.06 -17.60 16.08
N TYR A 107 -6.71 -16.55 15.62
CA TYR A 107 -7.43 -15.65 16.52
C TYR A 107 -8.93 -15.64 16.28
N LEU A 108 -9.40 -15.55 15.03
CA LEU A 108 -10.84 -15.42 14.75
C LEU A 108 -11.59 -16.75 14.87
N LYS A 109 -11.15 -17.81 14.20
CA LYS A 109 -11.84 -19.11 14.21
C LYS A 109 -11.97 -19.72 15.61
N PRO A 110 -10.98 -19.64 16.51
CA PRO A 110 -11.12 -20.22 17.85
C PRO A 110 -12.19 -19.54 18.72
N LEU A 111 -12.66 -18.33 18.36
CA LEU A 111 -13.62 -17.58 19.17
C LEU A 111 -14.99 -18.24 19.28
N ASP A 112 -15.34 -19.13 18.35
CA ASP A 112 -16.60 -19.88 18.39
C ASP A 112 -16.61 -20.98 19.46
N ASN A 113 -15.47 -21.23 20.12
CA ASN A 113 -15.38 -22.20 21.23
C ASN A 113 -16.10 -21.66 22.49
N PRO A 114 -16.98 -22.44 23.14
CA PRO A 114 -17.64 -22.05 24.39
C PRO A 114 -16.71 -21.68 25.55
N SER A 115 -15.45 -22.14 25.54
CA SER A 115 -14.44 -21.80 26.55
C SER A 115 -13.91 -20.36 26.44
N VAL A 116 -14.19 -19.69 25.32
CA VAL A 116 -13.77 -18.30 25.08
C VAL A 116 -14.63 -17.36 25.95
N PRO A 117 -14.01 -16.37 26.63
CA PRO A 117 -14.74 -15.39 27.42
C PRO A 117 -15.85 -14.71 26.60
N ARG A 118 -17.04 -14.53 27.21
CA ARG A 118 -18.18 -13.90 26.53
C ARG A 118 -17.83 -12.54 25.96
N ALA A 119 -17.06 -11.73 26.71
CA ALA A 119 -16.62 -10.42 26.26
C ALA A 119 -15.82 -10.46 24.94
N VAL A 120 -15.13 -11.57 24.64
CA VAL A 120 -14.41 -11.75 23.37
C VAL A 120 -15.35 -12.30 22.30
N ARG A 121 -16.03 -13.42 22.58
CA ARG A 121 -16.88 -14.11 21.60
C ARG A 121 -18.02 -13.23 21.10
N ASP A 122 -18.70 -12.54 22.01
CA ASP A 122 -19.90 -11.76 21.70
C ASP A 122 -19.53 -10.42 21.02
N ASN A 123 -18.24 -10.02 21.01
CA ASN A 123 -17.72 -8.80 20.38
C ASN A 123 -16.70 -9.07 19.26
N LYS A 124 -16.65 -10.29 18.71
CA LYS A 124 -15.69 -10.66 17.66
C LYS A 124 -15.78 -9.79 16.41
N ASP A 125 -16.98 -9.31 16.07
CA ASP A 125 -17.21 -8.45 14.90
C ASP A 125 -16.67 -7.02 15.13
N ILE A 126 -16.54 -6.58 16.38
CA ILE A 126 -15.89 -5.30 16.72
C ILE A 126 -14.37 -5.49 16.64
N ILE A 127 -13.84 -6.57 17.21
CA ILE A 127 -12.40 -6.83 17.30
C ILE A 127 -11.78 -7.06 15.91
N PHE A 128 -12.43 -7.86 15.07
CA PHE A 128 -11.90 -8.27 13.76
C PHE A 128 -12.54 -7.53 12.58
N THR A 129 -13.55 -6.68 12.83
CA THR A 129 -14.27 -5.92 11.81
C THR A 129 -14.65 -6.82 10.62
N ASN A 130 -14.31 -6.44 9.39
CA ASN A 130 -14.49 -7.25 8.18
C ASN A 130 -13.20 -7.95 7.72
N LEU A 131 -12.20 -8.17 8.59
CA LEU A 131 -10.91 -8.78 8.25
C LEU A 131 -11.06 -10.11 7.50
N LYS A 132 -12.03 -10.95 7.88
CA LYS A 132 -12.30 -12.22 7.20
C LYS A 132 -12.65 -12.03 5.72
N GLN A 133 -13.42 -10.99 5.39
CA GLN A 133 -13.78 -10.67 4.01
C GLN A 133 -12.57 -10.16 3.22
N ILE A 134 -11.66 -9.42 3.86
CA ILE A 134 -10.39 -9.01 3.26
C ILE A 134 -9.51 -10.25 3.00
N ALA A 135 -9.36 -11.13 3.99
CA ALA A 135 -8.61 -12.37 3.84
C ALA A 135 -9.14 -13.24 2.69
N GLU A 136 -10.46 -13.42 2.61
CA GLU A 136 -11.11 -14.15 1.51
C GLU A 136 -10.85 -13.48 0.16
N PHE A 137 -11.02 -12.14 0.07
CA PHE A 137 -10.76 -11.40 -1.16
C PHE A 137 -9.32 -11.58 -1.67
N HIS A 138 -8.33 -11.39 -0.80
CA HIS A 138 -6.92 -11.49 -1.18
C HIS A 138 -6.54 -12.93 -1.55
N ASN A 139 -6.92 -13.92 -0.75
CA ASN A 139 -6.52 -15.32 -0.93
C ASN A 139 -7.29 -16.08 -2.04
N THR A 140 -8.41 -15.55 -2.54
CA THR A 140 -9.24 -16.28 -3.52
C THR A 140 -9.51 -15.51 -4.81
N VAL A 141 -9.53 -14.17 -4.76
CA VAL A 141 -9.88 -13.34 -5.92
C VAL A 141 -8.67 -12.57 -6.43
N LEU A 142 -8.00 -11.82 -5.56
CA LEU A 142 -6.91 -10.95 -5.98
C LEU A 142 -5.71 -11.76 -6.47
N ILE A 143 -5.21 -12.70 -5.65
CA ILE A 143 -4.02 -13.49 -6.01
C ILE A 143 -4.22 -14.30 -7.30
N GLU A 144 -5.39 -14.88 -7.50
CA GLU A 144 -5.72 -15.63 -8.73
C GLU A 144 -5.76 -14.70 -9.95
N GLY A 145 -6.33 -13.50 -9.81
CA GLY A 145 -6.34 -12.47 -10.85
C GLY A 145 -4.94 -11.97 -11.20
N VAL A 146 -4.07 -11.79 -10.20
CA VAL A 146 -2.69 -11.33 -10.39
C VAL A 146 -1.85 -12.43 -11.06
N LYS A 147 -1.95 -13.68 -10.59
CA LYS A 147 -1.24 -14.83 -11.19
C LYS A 147 -1.67 -15.11 -12.62
N TYR A 148 -2.98 -15.07 -12.90
CA TYR A 148 -3.50 -15.38 -14.24
C TYR A 148 -2.99 -14.40 -15.32
N TYR A 149 -2.77 -13.13 -14.96
CA TYR A 149 -2.29 -12.09 -15.86
C TYR A 149 -0.84 -11.67 -15.60
N ALA A 150 -0.06 -12.49 -14.88
CA ALA A 150 1.32 -12.14 -14.51
C ALA A 150 2.23 -11.93 -15.74
N ASP A 151 1.97 -12.65 -16.83
CA ASP A 151 2.67 -12.51 -18.11
C ASP A 151 2.07 -11.43 -19.04
N GLN A 152 0.94 -10.82 -18.63
CA GLN A 152 0.16 -9.87 -19.42
C GLN A 152 -0.10 -8.55 -18.65
N PRO A 153 0.90 -7.66 -18.56
CA PRO A 153 0.82 -6.44 -17.74
C PRO A 153 -0.37 -5.53 -18.04
N ARG A 154 -0.80 -5.43 -19.31
CA ARG A 154 -1.99 -4.65 -19.69
C ARG A 154 -3.28 -5.25 -19.14
N MET A 155 -3.36 -6.57 -19.05
CA MET A 155 -4.51 -7.27 -18.49
C MET A 155 -4.48 -7.27 -16.97
N LEU A 156 -3.28 -7.32 -16.37
CA LEU A 156 -3.09 -7.12 -14.94
C LEU A 156 -3.69 -5.79 -14.48
N GLY A 157 -3.37 -4.68 -15.16
CA GLY A 157 -3.98 -3.38 -14.87
C GLY A 157 -5.52 -3.37 -14.98
N LYS A 158 -6.08 -4.04 -15.99
CA LYS A 158 -7.55 -4.20 -16.12
C LYS A 158 -8.16 -5.01 -14.99
N THR A 159 -7.44 -5.99 -14.45
CA THR A 159 -7.89 -6.77 -13.30
C THR A 159 -8.07 -5.90 -12.08
N PHE A 160 -7.11 -5.03 -11.77
CA PHE A 160 -7.25 -4.07 -10.66
C PHE A 160 -8.44 -3.13 -10.83
N LEU A 161 -8.66 -2.59 -12.03
CA LEU A 161 -9.83 -1.74 -12.31
C LEU A 161 -11.15 -2.49 -12.13
N ARG A 162 -11.22 -3.77 -12.53
CA ARG A 162 -12.41 -4.59 -12.33
C ARG A 162 -12.66 -4.89 -10.85
N LEU A 163 -11.61 -4.98 -10.05
CA LEU A 163 -11.65 -5.26 -8.62
C LEU A 163 -11.72 -3.98 -7.76
N GLU A 164 -11.86 -2.78 -8.36
CA GLU A 164 -11.85 -1.50 -7.64
C GLU A 164 -12.83 -1.50 -6.44
N ARG A 165 -14.08 -1.91 -6.67
CA ARG A 165 -15.09 -2.02 -5.60
C ARG A 165 -14.80 -3.10 -4.59
N ASP A 166 -14.04 -4.13 -4.95
CA ASP A 166 -13.65 -5.15 -4.00
C ASP A 166 -12.67 -4.60 -2.95
N PHE A 167 -11.87 -3.59 -3.31
CA PHE A 167 -10.99 -2.88 -2.38
C PHE A 167 -11.73 -1.98 -1.38
N ASP A 168 -13.03 -1.66 -1.60
CA ASP A 168 -13.85 -0.93 -0.62
C ASP A 168 -13.93 -1.64 0.74
N LYS A 169 -13.64 -2.96 0.78
CA LYS A 169 -13.49 -3.71 2.04
C LYS A 169 -12.42 -3.09 2.95
N HIS A 170 -11.31 -2.58 2.40
CA HIS A 170 -10.28 -1.90 3.16
C HIS A 170 -10.75 -0.55 3.70
N VAL A 171 -11.58 0.17 2.95
CA VAL A 171 -12.17 1.44 3.42
C VAL A 171 -13.04 1.18 4.65
N ALA A 172 -13.88 0.14 4.61
CA ALA A 172 -14.67 -0.26 5.77
C ALA A 172 -13.80 -0.67 6.96
N TYR A 173 -12.75 -1.46 6.72
CA TYR A 173 -11.81 -1.87 7.76
C TYR A 173 -11.15 -0.67 8.44
N CYS A 174 -10.53 0.22 7.67
CA CYS A 174 -9.81 1.39 8.20
C CYS A 174 -10.74 2.37 8.92
N ARG A 175 -12.02 2.46 8.53
CA ARG A 175 -13.01 3.26 9.24
C ARG A 175 -13.31 2.68 10.63
N ASP A 176 -13.40 1.37 10.75
CA ASP A 176 -13.85 0.68 11.97
C ASP A 176 -12.67 0.29 12.88
N GLU A 177 -11.44 0.23 12.35
CA GLU A 177 -10.21 -0.15 13.07
C GLU A 177 -9.95 0.69 14.34
N PRO A 178 -10.14 2.02 14.36
CA PRO A 178 -9.93 2.79 15.60
C PRO A 178 -10.87 2.37 16.74
N VAL A 179 -12.09 1.95 16.42
CA VAL A 179 -13.06 1.44 17.41
C VAL A 179 -12.63 0.08 17.93
N ALA A 180 -12.08 -0.77 17.06
CA ALA A 180 -11.52 -2.06 17.45
C ALA A 180 -10.34 -1.88 18.42
N GLN A 181 -9.43 -0.93 18.13
CA GLN A 181 -8.29 -0.61 19.00
C GLN A 181 -8.72 -0.10 20.36
N ASP A 182 -9.68 0.84 20.41
CA ASP A 182 -10.20 1.37 21.66
C ASP A 182 -10.87 0.27 22.50
N PHE A 183 -11.64 -0.61 21.86
CA PHE A 183 -12.27 -1.74 22.55
C PHE A 183 -11.24 -2.72 23.12
N LEU A 184 -10.19 -3.04 22.37
CA LEU A 184 -9.09 -3.89 22.82
C LEU A 184 -8.33 -3.27 24.01
N GLN A 185 -8.12 -1.95 24.01
CA GLN A 185 -7.36 -1.27 25.07
C GLN A 185 -8.19 -1.04 26.34
N SER A 186 -9.47 -0.70 26.20
CA SER A 186 -10.36 -0.36 27.32
C SER A 186 -10.93 -1.59 28.04
N ASN A 187 -10.97 -2.76 27.40
CA ASN A 187 -11.53 -3.98 27.97
C ASN A 187 -10.44 -4.95 28.44
N ASN A 188 -10.11 -4.91 29.75
CA ASN A 188 -9.06 -5.75 30.34
C ASN A 188 -9.23 -7.25 30.06
N GLN A 189 -10.46 -7.78 30.12
CA GLN A 189 -10.68 -9.21 29.88
C GLN A 189 -10.39 -9.61 28.43
N VAL A 190 -10.73 -8.73 27.47
CA VAL A 190 -10.44 -8.96 26.05
C VAL A 190 -8.94 -8.84 25.80
N ARG A 191 -8.29 -7.81 26.35
CA ARG A 191 -6.85 -7.60 26.25
C ARG A 191 -6.05 -8.78 26.79
N GLU A 192 -6.33 -9.20 28.01
CA GLU A 192 -5.65 -10.34 28.66
C GLU A 192 -5.83 -11.64 27.85
N TYR A 193 -6.99 -11.84 27.21
CA TYR A 193 -7.21 -13.03 26.38
C TYR A 193 -6.26 -13.10 25.17
N PHE A 194 -5.93 -11.96 24.55
CA PHE A 194 -5.05 -11.91 23.38
C PHE A 194 -3.57 -11.75 23.74
N GLU A 195 -3.22 -11.17 24.90
CA GLU A 195 -1.82 -11.03 25.35
C GLU A 195 -1.14 -12.38 25.72
N VAL A 196 -1.93 -13.41 26.05
CA VAL A 196 -1.44 -14.71 26.56
C VAL A 196 -1.30 -15.78 25.46
N ARG A 197 -1.50 -15.42 24.18
CA ARG A 197 -1.55 -16.36 23.04
C ARG A 197 -0.48 -16.12 21.97
#